data_AF-A0A7V9WLZ1-F1
#
_entry.id   AF-A0A7V9WLZ1-F1
#
_cell.length_a   1.000
_cell.length_b   1.000
_cell.length_c   1.000
_cell.angle_alpha   90.00
_cell.angle_beta   90.00
_cell.angle_gamma   90.00
#
_symmetry.space_group_name_H-M   'P 1'
#
loop_
_entity.id
_entity.type
_entity.pdbx_description
1 polymer ?
#
loop_
_entity_poly.entity_id
_entity_poly.type
_entity_poly.pdbx_seq_one_letter_code
_entity_poly.pdbx_strand_id
1 'polypeptide(L)'
;MGRLDELDLTLSLSKKEEAERLKVAQKRLAALRLTLGGKLGNSALGPPLCVLFEGWDASGKGGAINRLVAPLDLRHVRVAQFSAPTP
;
A
#
# COMPACT_ATOMS: atom_id res chain seq x y z
N MET A 1 21.00 -21.56 0.80
CA MET A 1 19.54 -21.43 0.73
C MET A 1 19.21 -19.99 1.09
N GLY A 2 18.63 -19.24 0.16
CA GLY A 2 18.26 -17.84 0.35
C GLY A 2 16.87 -17.71 0.95
N ARG A 3 16.54 -16.55 1.53
CA ARG A 3 15.23 -16.26 2.13
C ARG A 3 14.03 -16.47 1.19
N LEU A 4 14.25 -16.37 -0.12
CA LEU A 4 13.20 -16.56 -1.12
C LEU A 4 12.86 -18.05 -1.34
N ASP A 5 13.79 -18.96 -1.01
CA ASP A 5 13.59 -20.41 -1.15
C ASP A 5 12.57 -20.94 -0.12
N GLU A 6 12.30 -20.17 0.94
CA GLU A 6 11.40 -20.51 2.05
C GLU A 6 9.96 -20.01 1.83
N LEU A 7 9.68 -19.33 0.72
CA LEU A 7 8.35 -18.77 0.45
C LEU A 7 7.36 -19.85 0.05
N ASP A 8 6.20 -19.88 0.72
CA ASP A 8 5.07 -20.71 0.32
C ASP A 8 4.35 -20.11 -0.89
N LEU A 9 4.63 -20.66 -2.07
CA LEU A 9 4.02 -20.24 -3.34
C LEU A 9 2.63 -20.86 -3.56
N THR A 10 2.13 -21.70 -2.65
CA THR A 10 0.79 -22.30 -2.74
C THR A 10 -0.30 -21.37 -2.20
N LEU A 11 0.08 -20.29 -1.50
CA LEU A 11 -0.84 -19.31 -0.96
C LEU A 11 -1.67 -18.67 -2.08
N SER A 12 -2.99 -18.79 -1.94
CA SER A 12 -3.96 -18.18 -2.83
C SER A 12 -5.13 -17.61 -2.03
N LEU A 13 -5.84 -16.66 -2.63
CA LEU A 13 -6.99 -16.03 -2.01
C LEU A 13 -8.12 -15.98 -3.04
N SER A 14 -9.33 -16.40 -2.66
CA SER A 14 -10.47 -16.26 -3.55
C SER A 14 -10.82 -14.78 -3.74
N LYS A 15 -11.42 -14.44 -4.90
CA LYS A 15 -11.84 -13.05 -5.18
C LYS A 15 -12.79 -12.49 -4.12
N LYS A 16 -13.66 -13.34 -3.56
CA LYS A 16 -14.61 -12.95 -2.51
C LYS A 16 -13.88 -12.62 -1.21
N GLU A 17 -12.95 -13.47 -0.78
CA GLU A 17 -12.15 -13.23 0.42
C GLU A 17 -11.22 -12.03 0.26
N GLU A 18 -10.63 -11.84 -0.93
CA GLU A 18 -9.83 -10.66 -1.27
C GLU A 18 -10.65 -9.39 -1.06
N ALA A 19 -11.85 -9.32 -1.65
CA ALA A 19 -12.70 -8.14 -1.56
C ALA A 19 -13.07 -7.78 -0.11
N GLU A 20 -13.44 -8.77 0.69
CA GLU A 20 -13.81 -8.55 2.10
C GLU A 20 -12.61 -8.08 2.93
N ARG A 21 -11.46 -8.75 2.80
CA ARG A 21 -10.24 -8.36 3.53
C ARG A 21 -9.76 -6.97 3.12
N LEU A 22 -9.79 -6.68 1.82
CA LEU A 22 -9.37 -5.40 1.28
C LEU A 22 -10.25 -4.27 1.79
N LYS A 23 -11.57 -4.44 1.80
CA LYS A 23 -12.52 -3.45 2.33
C LYS A 23 -12.23 -3.09 3.78
N VAL A 24 -11.98 -4.10 4.63
CA VAL A 24 -11.64 -3.88 6.05
C VAL A 24 -10.30 -3.15 6.18
N ALA A 25 -9.28 -3.58 5.44
CA ALA A 25 -7.95 -2.98 5.48
C ALA A 25 -7.97 -1.51 4.98
N GLN A 26 -8.69 -1.24 3.90
CA GLN A 26 -8.83 0.11 3.33
C GLN A 26 -9.54 1.07 4.28
N LYS A 27 -10.59 0.61 4.99
CA LYS A 27 -11.25 1.41 6.03
C LYS A 27 -10.28 1.77 7.16
N ARG A 28 -9.47 0.81 7.61
CA ARG A 28 -8.43 1.04 8.62
C ARG A 28 -7.36 2.02 8.12
N LEU A 29 -6.90 1.85 6.89
CA LEU A 29 -5.89 2.72 6.28
C LEU A 29 -6.38 4.17 6.19
N ALA A 30 -7.63 4.39 5.77
CA ALA A 30 -8.22 5.72 5.72
C ALA A 30 -8.25 6.39 7.10
N ALA A 31 -8.65 5.65 8.14
CA ALA A 31 -8.64 6.15 9.52
C ALA A 31 -7.21 6.55 9.96
N LEU A 32 -6.22 5.68 9.73
CA LEU A 32 -4.81 5.98 10.06
C LEU A 32 -4.29 7.21 9.29
N ARG A 33 -4.65 7.36 8.02
CA ARG A 33 -4.26 8.53 7.21
C ARG A 33 -4.84 9.83 7.75
N LEU A 34 -6.09 9.80 8.22
CA LEU A 34 -6.74 10.94 8.85
C LEU A 34 -6.13 11.27 10.21
N THR A 35 -5.76 10.27 11.00
CA THR A 35 -4.98 10.47 12.23
C THR A 35 -3.64 11.14 11.94
N LEU A 36 -2.86 10.66 10.96
CA LEU A 36 -1.62 11.32 10.55
C LEU A 36 -1.85 12.75 10.04
N GLY A 37 -3.00 13.02 9.42
CA GLY A 37 -3.38 14.36 8.98
C GLY A 37 -3.88 15.30 10.07
N GLY A 38 -3.86 14.88 11.35
CA GLY A 38 -4.43 15.66 12.46
C GLY A 38 -5.94 15.86 12.35
N LYS A 39 -6.65 15.00 11.61
CA LYS A 39 -8.12 15.06 11.42
C LYS A 39 -8.88 14.13 12.37
N LEU A 40 -8.17 13.21 13.03
CA LEU A 40 -8.72 12.33 14.06
C LEU A 40 -7.74 12.26 15.25
N GLY A 41 -8.27 12.25 16.47
CA GLY A 41 -7.48 12.18 17.70
C GLY A 41 -7.14 13.57 18.27
N ASN A 42 -5.89 13.76 18.69
CA ASN A 42 -5.41 14.97 19.38
C ASN A 42 -5.15 16.19 18.47
N SER A 43 -5.59 16.14 17.21
CA SER A 43 -5.40 17.19 16.19
C SER A 43 -3.94 17.53 15.84
N ALA A 44 -2.96 16.76 16.32
CA ALA A 44 -1.56 16.94 15.96
C ALA A 44 -1.25 16.33 14.59
N LEU A 45 -0.42 17.00 13.80
CA LEU A 45 0.08 16.45 12.54
C LEU A 45 1.10 15.33 12.83
N GLY A 46 0.90 14.16 12.23
CA GLY A 46 1.81 13.03 12.32
C GLY A 46 2.97 13.10 11.30
N PRO A 47 3.94 12.16 11.40
CA PRO A 47 5.05 12.10 10.46
C PRO A 47 4.58 11.74 9.03
N PRO A 48 5.37 12.08 8.00
CA PRO A 48 5.09 11.65 6.63
C PRO A 48 5.22 10.12 6.51
N LEU A 49 4.39 9.52 5.64
CA LEU A 49 4.44 8.10 5.31
C LEU A 49 5.01 7.90 3.90
N CYS A 50 6.08 7.11 3.80
CA CYS A 50 6.61 6.61 2.54
C CYS A 50 6.42 5.09 2.50
N VAL A 51 5.90 4.58 1.37
CA VAL A 51 5.75 3.14 1.12
C VAL A 51 6.53 2.81 -0.14
N LEU A 52 7.56 1.98 -0.01
CA LEU A 52 8.40 1.52 -1.11
C LEU A 52 7.92 0.16 -1.61
N PHE A 53 7.74 0.03 -2.92
CA PHE A 53 7.37 -1.23 -3.57
C PHE A 53 8.53 -1.69 -4.46
N GLU A 54 9.16 -2.81 -4.07
CA GLU A 54 10.27 -3.45 -4.80
C GLU A 54 9.92 -4.87 -5.21
N GLY A 55 10.65 -5.40 -6.20
CA GLY A 55 10.54 -6.80 -6.61
C GLY A 55 10.61 -7.00 -8.12
N TRP A 56 10.57 -8.26 -8.55
CA TRP A 56 10.69 -8.64 -9.96
C TRP A 56 9.60 -8.04 -10.85
N ASP A 57 9.89 -8.03 -12.15
CA ASP A 57 8.90 -7.66 -13.15
C ASP A 57 7.70 -8.60 -13.11
N ALA A 58 6.52 -8.05 -13.42
CA ALA A 58 5.24 -8.75 -13.34
C ALA A 58 4.85 -9.34 -11.96
N SER A 59 5.55 -9.02 -10.87
CA SER A 59 5.22 -9.50 -9.51
C SER A 59 3.95 -8.90 -8.88
N GLY A 60 3.21 -8.07 -9.62
CA GLY A 60 1.95 -7.47 -9.15
C GLY A 60 2.08 -6.15 -8.40
N LYS A 61 3.26 -5.51 -8.37
CA LYS A 61 3.51 -4.22 -7.69
C LYS A 61 2.47 -3.14 -8.03
N GLY A 62 2.20 -2.93 -9.32
CA GLY A 62 1.22 -1.93 -9.77
C GLY A 62 -0.20 -2.21 -9.29
N GLY A 63 -0.60 -3.48 -9.26
CA GLY A 63 -1.90 -3.90 -8.72
C GLY A 63 -2.03 -3.68 -7.21
N ALA A 64 -0.93 -3.86 -6.47
CA ALA A 64 -0.88 -3.58 -5.04
C ALA A 64 -0.94 -2.08 -4.74
N ILE A 65 -0.17 -1.26 -5.49
CA ILE A 65 -0.21 0.21 -5.39
C ILE A 65 -1.64 0.71 -5.65
N ASN A 66 -2.27 0.26 -6.74
CA ASN A 66 -3.64 0.67 -7.10
C ASN A 66 -4.64 0.37 -5.97
N ARG A 67 -4.59 -0.82 -5.37
CA ARG A 67 -5.47 -1.20 -4.25
C ARG A 67 -5.19 -0.40 -2.98
N LEU A 68 -3.93 -0.07 -2.71
CA LEU A 68 -3.51 0.72 -1.55
C LEU A 68 -4.04 2.17 -1.63
N VAL A 69 -3.94 2.79 -2.80
CA VAL A 69 -4.31 4.21 -2.99
C VAL A 69 -5.79 4.41 -3.30
N ALA A 70 -6.50 3.38 -3.77
CA ALA A 70 -7.92 3.45 -4.14
C ALA A 70 -8.86 4.12 -3.11
N PRO A 71 -8.76 3.89 -1.78
CA PRO A 71 -9.66 4.51 -0.81
C PRO A 71 -9.21 5.91 -0.37
N LEU A 72 -8.07 6.39 -0.85
CA LEU A 72 -7.44 7.63 -0.39
C LEU A 72 -7.81 8.81 -1.29
N ASP A 73 -7.90 9.99 -0.70
CA ASP A 73 -8.01 11.23 -1.45
C ASP A 73 -6.69 11.49 -2.20
N LEU A 74 -6.77 11.58 -3.54
CA LEU A 74 -5.62 11.75 -4.42
C LEU A 74 -4.87 13.07 -4.18
N ARG A 75 -5.49 14.08 -3.56
CA ARG A 75 -4.80 15.32 -3.16
C ARG A 75 -3.76 15.09 -2.06
N HIS A 76 -3.83 13.94 -1.38
CA HIS A 76 -3.05 13.61 -0.20
C HIS A 76 -2.11 12.42 -0.40
N VAL A 77 -1.98 11.94 -1.64
CA VAL A 77 -1.17 10.78 -2.04
C VAL A 77 -0.37 11.14 -3.28
N ARG A 78 0.91 10.76 -3.31
CA ARG A 78 1.75 10.84 -4.51
C ARG A 78 2.32 9.46 -4.79
N VAL A 79 2.06 8.95 -5.98
CA VAL A 79 2.73 7.76 -6.52
C VAL A 79 3.88 8.23 -7.37
N ALA A 80 5.10 7.83 -7.04
CA ALA A 80 6.31 8.18 -7.79
C ALA A 80 6.90 6.91 -8.40
N GLN A 81 7.22 6.98 -9.68
CA GLN A 81 8.01 5.98 -10.40
C GLN A 81 9.35 6.62 -10.75
N PHE A 82 10.42 5.88 -10.56
CA PHE A 82 11.77 6.36 -10.84
C PHE A 82 12.31 5.61 -12.04
N SER A 83 12.70 6.37 -13.06
CA SER A 83 13.48 5.85 -14.19
C SER A 83 14.97 5.95 -13.89
N ALA A 84 15.81 5.51 -14.82
CA ALA A 84 17.25 5.70 -14.71
C ALA A 84 17.59 7.19 -14.44
N PRO A 85 18.59 7.48 -13.59
CA PRO A 85 18.99 8.85 -13.30
C PRO A 85 19.34 9.63 -14.57
N THR A 86 19.01 10.91 -14.61
CA THR A 86 19.53 11.84 -15.63
C THR A 86 21.02 12.09 -15.36
N PRO A 87 21.85 12.29 -16.41
CA PRO A 87 23.25 12.70 -16.25
C PRO A 87 23.42 13.96 -15.42
#